data_AF-A0A5Y2E419-F1
#
_entry.id   AF-A0A5Y2E419-F1
#
_cell.length_a   1.000
_cell.length_b   1.000
_cell.length_c   1.000
_cell.angle_alpha   90.00
_cell.angle_beta   90.00
_cell.angle_gamma   90.00
#
_symmetry.space_group_name_H-M   'P 1'
#
loop_
_entity.id
_entity.type
_entity.pdbx_description
1 polymer ?
#
loop_
_entity_poly.entity_id
_entity_poly.type
_entity_poly.pdbx_seq_one_letter_code
_entity_poly.pdbx_strand_id
1 'polypeptide(L)'
;SDPKLKKVLRDNAGLGTEATRAGVLETLFSRHYLEKKGKHIHATLLARELITALPETLTSPGMTALWEQALDDIAQGKMPLDTFMQKQLQWTRHLVDKGRSDTVKITAPVTPLCPVCKGPTRKRKGKNGDFWGCIRYPECSGIIAGKNGGKGRKTARGKKPTAKTKAEFSAPQ
;
A
#
# COMPACT_ATOMS: atom_id res chain seq x y z
N SER A 1 0.20 19.26 25.38
CA SER A 1 -1.06 19.08 24.61
C SER A 1 -1.46 20.40 23.98
N ASP A 2 -1.13 20.60 22.70
CA ASP A 2 -1.35 21.85 21.97
C ASP A 2 -2.86 22.13 21.78
N PRO A 3 -3.40 23.27 22.28
CA PRO A 3 -4.82 23.63 22.14
C PRO A 3 -5.29 23.78 20.69
N LYS A 4 -4.42 24.23 19.77
CA LYS A 4 -4.75 24.34 18.34
C LYS A 4 -4.92 22.97 17.72
N LEU A 5 -4.03 22.03 18.05
CA LEU A 5 -4.10 20.65 17.57
C LEU A 5 -5.36 19.94 18.08
N LYS A 6 -5.77 20.18 19.33
CA LYS A 6 -7.04 19.64 19.86
C LYS A 6 -8.27 20.15 19.13
N LYS A 7 -8.30 21.43 18.77
CA LYS A 7 -9.40 22.02 17.99
C LYS A 7 -9.46 21.40 16.60
N VAL A 8 -8.33 21.37 15.90
CA VAL A 8 -8.19 20.76 14.58
C VAL A 8 -8.55 19.27 14.60
N LEU A 9 -8.12 18.50 15.60
CA LEU A 9 -8.50 17.09 15.75
C LEU A 9 -9.97 16.87 16.08
N ARG A 10 -10.63 17.81 16.77
CA ARG A 10 -12.07 17.72 17.07
C ARG A 10 -12.90 18.06 15.84
N ASP A 11 -12.51 19.10 15.12
CA ASP A 11 -13.17 19.58 13.91
C ASP A 11 -12.90 18.61 12.73
N ASN A 12 -11.74 17.93 12.73
CA ASN A 12 -11.35 16.88 11.77
C ASN A 12 -11.38 15.46 12.36
N ALA A 13 -12.06 15.21 13.49
CA ALA A 13 -12.25 13.85 14.03
C ALA A 13 -13.04 12.96 13.05
N GLY A 14 -13.60 13.55 11.99
CA GLY A 14 -13.93 12.90 10.73
C GLY A 14 -12.71 12.74 9.81
N LEU A 15 -11.71 11.96 10.24
CA LEU A 15 -10.62 11.52 9.36
C LEU A 15 -11.23 10.67 8.24
N GLY A 16 -11.49 11.32 7.11
CA GLY A 16 -12.33 10.82 6.03
C GLY A 16 -13.80 11.21 6.19
N THR A 17 -14.37 11.71 5.09
CA THR A 17 -15.82 11.90 4.92
C THR A 17 -16.55 10.55 4.92
N GLU A 18 -17.86 10.52 5.15
CA GLU A 18 -18.65 9.27 5.07
C GLU A 18 -18.40 8.51 3.75
N ALA A 19 -18.18 9.26 2.65
CA ALA A 19 -17.88 8.72 1.34
C ALA A 19 -16.56 7.92 1.26
N THR A 20 -15.54 8.25 2.06
CA THR A 20 -14.22 7.61 1.95
C THR A 20 -13.98 6.47 2.96
N ARG A 21 -14.78 6.40 4.04
CA ARG A 21 -14.60 5.42 5.12
C ARG A 21 -14.66 3.96 4.64
N ALA A 22 -15.64 3.63 3.81
CA ALA A 22 -15.81 2.27 3.30
C ALA A 22 -14.61 1.84 2.45
N GLY A 23 -14.15 2.71 1.54
CA GLY A 23 -13.01 2.43 0.67
C GLY A 23 -11.68 2.29 1.41
N VAL A 24 -11.46 3.10 2.46
CA VAL A 24 -10.28 2.96 3.32
C VAL A 24 -10.31 1.63 4.05
N LEU A 25 -11.44 1.24 4.68
CA LEU A 25 -11.56 -0.05 5.36
C LEU A 25 -11.35 -1.22 4.41
N GLU A 26 -11.96 -1.20 3.22
CA GLU A 26 -11.77 -2.23 2.21
C GLU A 26 -10.29 -2.35 1.79
N THR A 27 -9.61 -1.22 1.62
CA THR A 27 -8.17 -1.19 1.33
C THR A 27 -7.34 -1.82 2.45
N LEU A 28 -7.64 -1.48 3.70
CA LEU A 28 -6.92 -2.03 4.86
C LEU A 28 -7.15 -3.54 5.03
N PHE A 29 -8.36 -4.04 4.79
CA PHE A 29 -8.64 -5.48 4.80
C PHE A 29 -7.96 -6.20 3.63
N SER A 30 -8.08 -5.67 2.40
CA SER A 30 -7.50 -6.29 1.20
C SER A 30 -5.97 -6.33 1.24
N ARG A 31 -5.33 -5.37 1.93
CA ARG A 31 -3.88 -5.35 2.19
C ARG A 31 -3.45 -6.13 3.44
N HIS A 32 -4.38 -6.79 4.14
CA HIS A 32 -4.12 -7.56 5.36
C HIS A 32 -3.55 -6.75 6.53
N TYR A 33 -3.88 -5.47 6.60
CA TYR A 33 -3.58 -4.65 7.78
C TYR A 33 -4.63 -4.79 8.87
N LEU A 34 -5.87 -5.12 8.49
CA LEU A 34 -6.96 -5.41 9.42
C LEU A 34 -7.47 -6.84 9.25
N GLU A 35 -7.96 -7.41 10.35
CA GLU A 35 -8.64 -8.70 10.40
C GLU A 35 -9.90 -8.62 11.27
N LYS A 36 -10.89 -9.48 10.98
CA LYS A 36 -12.08 -9.63 11.81
C LYS A 36 -11.85 -10.77 12.81
N LYS A 37 -12.05 -10.50 14.10
CA LYS A 37 -12.12 -11.52 15.17
C LYS A 37 -13.50 -11.47 15.79
N GLY A 38 -14.37 -12.37 15.36
CA GLY A 38 -15.79 -12.31 15.69
C GLY A 38 -16.42 -11.03 15.16
N LYS A 39 -17.01 -10.23 16.06
CA LYS A 39 -17.62 -8.92 15.75
C LYS A 39 -16.62 -7.75 15.79
N HIS A 40 -15.39 -7.98 16.22
CA HIS A 40 -14.39 -6.93 16.40
C HIS A 40 -13.41 -6.87 15.23
N ILE A 41 -12.90 -5.67 14.93
CA ILE A 41 -11.85 -5.43 13.95
C ILE A 41 -10.54 -5.23 14.71
N HIS A 42 -9.49 -5.94 14.31
CA HIS A 42 -8.18 -5.86 14.93
C HIS A 42 -7.10 -5.54 13.88
N ALA A 43 -6.11 -4.73 14.29
CA ALA A 43 -4.88 -4.57 13.52
C ALA A 43 -4.04 -5.85 13.59
N THR A 44 -3.58 -6.32 12.43
CA THR A 44 -2.68 -7.48 12.31
C THR A 44 -1.29 -7.15 12.83
N LEU A 45 -0.45 -8.17 13.02
CA LEU A 45 0.96 -7.96 13.40
C LEU A 45 1.69 -7.09 12.35
N LEU A 46 1.48 -7.38 11.07
CA LEU A 46 2.03 -6.63 9.95
C LEU A 46 1.68 -5.13 10.03
N ALA A 47 0.42 -4.79 10.34
CA ALA A 47 0.01 -3.39 10.47
C ALA A 47 0.71 -2.70 11.65
N ARG A 48 0.83 -3.38 12.79
CA ARG A 48 1.49 -2.82 13.97
C ARG A 48 2.97 -2.59 13.74
N GLU A 49 3.67 -3.57 13.16
CA GLU A 49 5.08 -3.45 12.82
C GLU A 49 5.32 -2.34 11.78
N LEU A 50 4.44 -2.22 10.78
CA LEU A 50 4.51 -1.13 9.82
C LEU A 50 4.37 0.24 10.51
N ILE A 51 3.38 0.42 11.38
CA ILE A 51 3.18 1.67 12.11
C ILE A 51 4.38 1.97 13.02
N THR A 52 4.90 0.97 13.73
CA THR A 52 6.09 1.13 14.59
C THR A 52 7.35 1.48 13.78
N ALA A 53 7.46 1.02 12.54
CA ALA A 53 8.60 1.30 11.68
C ALA A 53 8.56 2.71 11.05
N LEU A 54 7.42 3.38 11.09
CA LEU A 54 7.26 4.71 10.50
C LEU A 54 7.49 5.82 11.55
N PRO A 55 8.05 6.97 11.15
CA PRO A 55 8.12 8.15 12.01
C PRO A 55 6.74 8.57 12.53
N GLU A 56 6.67 9.00 13.79
CA GLU A 56 5.42 9.44 14.45
C GLU A 56 4.68 10.51 13.65
N THR A 57 5.40 11.40 12.98
CA THR A 57 4.83 12.45 12.13
C THR A 57 3.99 11.91 10.98
N LEU A 58 4.29 10.70 10.46
CA LEU A 58 3.51 10.06 9.39
C LEU A 58 2.29 9.29 9.92
N THR A 59 2.34 8.84 11.17
CA THR A 59 1.28 8.02 11.78
C THR A 59 0.32 8.83 12.64
N SER A 60 0.63 10.12 12.85
CA SER A 60 -0.17 11.01 13.70
C SER A 60 -1.45 11.48 13.00
N PRO A 61 -2.63 11.33 13.64
CA PRO A 61 -3.88 11.89 13.11
C PRO A 61 -3.84 13.42 13.03
N GLY A 62 -2.99 14.07 13.84
CA GLY A 62 -2.81 15.51 13.82
C GLY A 62 -2.20 16.00 12.50
N MET A 63 -1.27 15.23 11.92
CA MET A 63 -0.67 15.57 10.63
C MET A 63 -1.71 15.51 9.51
N THR A 64 -2.54 14.46 9.51
CA THR A 64 -3.64 14.32 8.54
C THR A 64 -4.60 15.50 8.63
N ALA A 65 -4.99 15.91 9.85
CA ALA A 65 -5.90 17.03 10.03
C ALA A 65 -5.29 18.37 9.56
N LEU A 66 -3.98 18.58 9.72
CA LEU A 66 -3.29 19.74 9.16
C LEU A 66 -3.29 19.74 7.62
N TRP A 67 -3.27 18.56 6.99
CA TRP A 67 -3.36 18.44 5.54
C TRP A 67 -4.74 18.74 5.01
N GLU A 68 -5.78 18.18 5.62
CA GLU A 68 -7.17 18.49 5.24
C GLU A 68 -7.42 20.01 5.34
N GLN A 69 -6.97 20.65 6.43
CA GLN A 69 -7.07 22.11 6.56
C GLN A 69 -6.32 22.86 5.44
N ALA A 70 -5.12 22.40 5.06
CA ALA A 70 -4.36 23.02 3.97
C ALA A 70 -5.06 22.83 2.61
N LEU A 71 -5.69 21.69 2.38
CA LEU A 71 -6.48 21.42 1.17
C LEU A 71 -7.73 22.30 1.12
N ASP A 72 -8.40 22.52 2.25
CA ASP A 72 -9.52 23.46 2.37
C ASP A 72 -9.08 24.90 2.11
N ASP A 73 -7.93 25.31 2.65
CA ASP A 73 -7.37 26.65 2.40
C ASP A 73 -7.04 26.86 0.91
N ILE A 74 -6.57 25.83 0.21
CA ILE A 74 -6.36 25.87 -1.24
C ILE A 74 -7.69 26.01 -1.97
N ALA A 75 -8.70 25.20 -1.62
CA ALA A 75 -10.03 25.25 -2.24
C ALA A 75 -10.71 26.62 -2.06
N GLN A 76 -10.42 27.30 -0.96
CA GLN A 76 -10.92 28.65 -0.65
C GLN A 76 -10.04 29.78 -1.20
N GLY A 77 -8.94 29.46 -1.89
CA GLY A 77 -8.01 30.46 -2.44
C GLY A 77 -7.13 31.18 -1.40
N LYS A 78 -7.10 30.69 -0.14
CA LYS A 78 -6.28 31.24 0.96
C LYS A 78 -4.82 30.80 0.88
N MET A 79 -4.55 29.70 0.17
CA MET A 79 -3.20 29.18 -0.05
C MET A 79 -3.00 28.83 -1.53
N PRO A 80 -1.93 29.31 -2.18
CA PRO A 80 -1.58 28.84 -3.52
C PRO A 80 -1.18 27.36 -3.50
N LEU A 81 -1.70 26.58 -4.46
CA LEU A 81 -1.39 25.15 -4.60
C LEU A 81 0.13 24.91 -4.71
N ASP A 82 0.85 25.73 -5.46
CA ASP A 82 2.29 25.58 -5.67
C ASP A 82 3.08 25.65 -4.36
N THR A 83 2.69 26.57 -3.47
CA THR A 83 3.30 26.72 -2.14
C THR A 83 3.12 25.45 -1.30
N PHE A 84 1.93 24.84 -1.34
CA PHE A 84 1.67 23.57 -0.67
C PHE A 84 2.52 22.46 -1.27
N MET A 85 2.52 22.31 -2.59
CA MET A 85 3.27 21.25 -3.28
C MET A 85 4.78 21.34 -3.02
N GLN A 86 5.36 22.54 -2.99
CA GLN A 86 6.77 22.74 -2.64
C GLN A 86 7.10 22.26 -1.22
N LYS A 87 6.26 22.58 -0.24
CA LYS A 87 6.41 22.10 1.15
C LYS A 87 6.32 20.58 1.23
N GLN A 88 5.38 19.97 0.51
CA GLN A 88 5.20 18.52 0.54
C GLN A 88 6.38 17.80 -0.11
N LEU A 89 6.95 18.35 -1.19
CA LEU A 89 8.14 17.81 -1.83
C LEU A 89 9.37 17.86 -0.91
N GLN A 90 9.61 19.00 -0.26
CA GLN A 90 10.71 19.15 0.69
C GLN A 90 10.58 18.18 1.86
N TRP A 91 9.37 18.09 2.44
CA TRP A 91 9.09 17.18 3.55
C TRP A 91 9.27 15.70 3.15
N THR A 92 8.77 15.31 1.97
CA THR A 92 8.92 13.94 1.47
C THR A 92 10.39 13.57 1.26
N ARG A 93 11.19 14.47 0.69
CA ARG A 93 12.65 14.25 0.54
C ARG A 93 13.33 14.01 1.88
N HIS A 94 13.04 14.85 2.87
CA HIS A 94 13.58 14.69 4.22
C HIS A 94 13.21 13.36 4.86
N LEU A 95 11.96 12.90 4.70
CA LEU A 95 11.52 11.60 5.22
C LEU A 95 12.21 10.43 4.51
N VAL A 96 12.38 10.51 3.18
CA VAL A 96 13.08 9.48 2.41
C VAL A 96 14.55 9.40 2.83
N ASP A 97 15.21 10.54 2.99
CA ASP A 97 16.62 10.56 3.41
C ASP A 97 16.81 9.97 4.81
N LYS A 98 15.90 10.27 5.75
CA LYS A 98 15.90 9.61 7.07
C LYS A 98 15.66 8.10 6.97
N GLY A 99 14.67 7.70 6.18
CA GLY A 99 14.31 6.29 6.02
C GLY A 99 15.42 5.43 5.39
N ARG A 100 16.39 6.04 4.68
CA ARG A 100 17.54 5.30 4.11
C ARG A 100 18.46 4.72 5.19
N SER A 101 18.56 5.38 6.35
CA SER A 101 19.38 4.91 7.48
C SER A 101 18.62 4.03 8.47
N ASP A 102 17.29 3.98 8.37
CA ASP A 102 16.46 3.27 9.34
C ASP A 102 16.41 1.77 9.02
N THR A 103 16.67 0.95 10.04
CA THR A 103 16.50 -0.51 9.92
C THR A 103 15.06 -0.88 10.26
N VAL A 104 14.26 -1.17 9.23
CA VAL A 104 12.86 -1.58 9.38
C VAL A 104 12.77 -3.10 9.56
N LYS A 105 12.19 -3.53 10.69
CA LYS A 105 11.88 -4.94 10.96
C LYS A 105 10.39 -5.19 10.76
N ILE A 106 10.03 -5.76 9.61
CA ILE A 106 8.67 -6.18 9.30
C ILE A 106 8.65 -7.70 9.10
N THR A 107 7.81 -8.37 9.85
CA THR A 107 7.54 -9.80 9.71
C THR A 107 6.66 -10.00 8.48
N ALA A 108 7.25 -10.54 7.41
CA ALA A 108 6.51 -10.84 6.20
C ALA A 108 5.44 -11.92 6.47
N PRO A 109 4.23 -11.78 5.90
CA PRO A 109 3.21 -12.80 6.02
C PRO A 109 3.72 -14.14 5.46
N VAL A 110 3.41 -15.23 6.16
CA VAL A 110 3.80 -16.58 5.71
C VAL A 110 3.08 -16.88 4.40
N THR A 111 3.84 -16.96 3.31
CA THR A 111 3.33 -17.31 1.98
C THR A 111 3.90 -18.65 1.53
N PRO A 112 3.17 -19.42 0.72
CA PRO A 112 3.71 -20.64 0.13
C PRO A 112 4.97 -20.33 -0.68
N LEU A 113 6.05 -21.09 -0.46
CA LEU A 113 7.30 -20.88 -1.18
C LEU A 113 7.14 -21.24 -2.66
N CYS A 114 7.75 -20.44 -3.53
CA CYS A 114 7.72 -20.66 -4.97
C CYS A 114 8.31 -22.04 -5.32
N PRO A 115 7.61 -22.87 -6.13
CA PRO A 115 8.09 -24.23 -6.45
C PRO A 115 9.33 -24.25 -7.35
N VAL A 116 9.65 -23.14 -8.02
CA VAL A 116 10.80 -23.02 -8.92
C VAL A 116 12.02 -22.51 -8.19
N CYS A 117 11.87 -21.40 -7.46
CA CYS A 117 13.00 -20.64 -6.93
C CYS A 117 13.04 -20.57 -5.41
N LYS A 118 12.09 -21.22 -4.72
CA LYS A 118 11.90 -21.20 -3.26
C LYS A 118 11.73 -19.81 -2.63
N GLY A 119 11.62 -18.76 -3.44
CA GLY A 119 11.37 -17.39 -2.98
C GLY A 119 9.91 -17.15 -2.59
N PRO A 120 9.60 -15.95 -2.06
CA PRO A 120 8.25 -15.59 -1.64
C PRO A 120 7.28 -15.52 -2.83
N THR A 121 6.00 -15.79 -2.55
CA THR A 121 4.91 -15.70 -3.53
C THR A 121 3.87 -14.67 -3.08
N ARG A 122 3.13 -14.12 -4.05
CA ARG A 122 2.02 -13.19 -3.81
C ARG A 122 0.75 -13.76 -4.42
N LYS A 123 -0.35 -13.70 -3.67
CA LYS A 123 -1.68 -14.08 -4.15
C LYS A 123 -2.14 -13.12 -5.25
N ARG A 124 -2.60 -13.65 -6.37
CA ARG A 124 -3.09 -12.92 -7.55
C ARG A 124 -4.41 -13.54 -7.99
N LYS A 125 -5.30 -12.73 -8.58
CA LYS A 125 -6.55 -13.21 -9.18
C LYS A 125 -6.29 -13.61 -10.63
N GLY A 126 -6.69 -14.81 -11.02
CA GLY A 126 -6.63 -15.29 -12.41
C GLY A 126 -8.02 -15.65 -12.92
N LYS A 127 -8.10 -16.00 -14.21
CA LYS A 127 -9.36 -16.45 -14.85
C LYS A 127 -9.98 -17.67 -14.15
N ASN A 128 -9.15 -18.52 -13.54
CA ASN A 128 -9.54 -19.78 -12.91
C ASN A 128 -9.55 -19.68 -11.37
N GLY A 129 -9.69 -18.48 -10.82
CA GLY A 129 -9.62 -18.21 -9.39
C GLY A 129 -8.26 -17.72 -8.92
N ASP A 130 -8.10 -17.64 -7.60
CA ASP A 130 -6.89 -17.13 -6.97
C ASP A 130 -5.72 -18.10 -7.14
N PHE A 131 -4.52 -17.57 -7.37
CA PHE A 131 -3.28 -18.33 -7.41
C PHE A 131 -2.13 -17.56 -6.74
N TRP A 132 -1.09 -18.25 -6.30
CA TRP A 132 0.13 -17.64 -5.79
C TRP A 132 1.17 -17.59 -6.90
N GLY A 133 1.58 -16.38 -7.31
CA GLY A 133 2.65 -16.17 -8.28
C GLY A 133 3.93 -15.71 -7.59
N CYS A 134 5.09 -16.12 -8.10
CA CYS A 134 6.37 -15.64 -7.60
C CYS A 134 6.47 -14.10 -7.65
N ILE A 135 7.06 -13.48 -6.63
CA ILE A 135 7.29 -12.02 -6.61
C ILE A 135 8.29 -11.61 -7.69
N ARG A 136 9.26 -12.47 -8.04
CA ARG A 136 10.29 -12.23 -9.06
C ARG A 136 9.79 -12.39 -10.51
N TYR A 137 8.50 -12.42 -10.78
CA TYR A 137 8.01 -12.41 -12.17
C TYR A 137 8.38 -11.08 -12.86
N PRO A 138 8.89 -11.07 -14.11
CA PRO A 138 8.93 -12.18 -15.08
C PRO A 138 10.13 -13.13 -14.97
N GLU A 139 11.18 -12.78 -14.21
CA GLU A 139 12.40 -13.60 -14.03
C GLU A 139 12.11 -15.01 -13.46
N CYS A 140 11.02 -15.17 -12.69
CA CYS A 140 10.54 -16.45 -12.23
C CYS A 140 9.03 -16.60 -12.42
N SER A 141 8.63 -17.59 -13.22
CA SER A 141 7.23 -17.90 -13.56
C SER A 141 6.58 -18.95 -12.68
N GLY A 142 7.12 -19.22 -11.48
CA GLY A 142 6.56 -20.22 -10.57
C GLY A 142 5.18 -19.81 -10.03
N ILE A 143 4.21 -20.73 -10.12
CA ILE A 143 2.81 -20.52 -9.73
C ILE A 143 2.32 -21.70 -8.87
N ILE A 144 1.44 -21.42 -7.90
CA ILE A 144 0.74 -22.41 -7.07
C ILE A 144 -0.76 -22.10 -7.12
N ALA A 145 -1.60 -23.10 -7.38
CA ALA A 145 -3.06 -22.90 -7.39
C ALA A 145 -3.58 -22.56 -5.97
N GLY A 146 -4.50 -21.60 -5.86
CA GLY A 146 -5.22 -21.31 -4.61
C GLY A 146 -6.22 -22.41 -4.27
N LYS A 147 -6.56 -22.57 -3.00
CA LYS A 147 -7.38 -23.70 -2.49
C LYS A 147 -8.86 -23.73 -2.92
N ASN A 148 -9.34 -22.82 -3.78
CA ASN A 148 -10.71 -22.86 -4.28
C ASN A 148 -10.74 -23.45 -5.71
N GLY A 149 -10.71 -24.79 -5.79
CA GLY A 149 -10.97 -25.53 -7.02
C GLY A 149 -9.94 -26.62 -7.31
N GLY A 150 -10.20 -27.84 -6.81
CA GLY A 150 -9.87 -29.11 -7.46
C GLY A 150 -8.40 -29.45 -7.74
N LYS A 151 -7.87 -30.42 -6.97
CA LYS A 151 -6.75 -31.34 -7.27
C LYS A 151 -5.50 -30.72 -7.91
N GLY A 152 -4.46 -30.55 -7.09
CA GLY A 152 -3.15 -30.05 -7.48
C GLY A 152 -2.55 -30.79 -8.69
N ARG A 153 -2.42 -30.08 -9.80
CA ARG A 153 -1.57 -30.47 -10.92
C ARG A 153 -0.28 -29.65 -10.83
N LYS A 154 0.82 -30.31 -10.49
CA LYS A 154 2.18 -29.75 -10.57
C LYS A 154 2.51 -29.54 -12.05
N THR A 155 2.18 -28.40 -12.64
CA THR A 155 2.63 -28.08 -14.01
C THR A 155 3.82 -27.14 -13.95
N ALA A 156 5.01 -27.73 -13.91
CA ALA A 156 6.21 -27.12 -14.46
C ALA A 156 6.02 -27.03 -15.99
N ARG A 157 5.46 -25.91 -16.48
CA ARG A 157 5.54 -25.57 -17.91
C ARG A 157 6.09 -24.17 -18.03
N GLY A 158 7.41 -24.10 -18.24
CA GLY A 158 8.03 -22.91 -18.80
C GLY A 158 7.46 -22.67 -20.19
N LYS A 159 6.70 -21.59 -20.34
CA LYS A 159 6.54 -20.93 -21.63
C LYS A 159 7.28 -19.61 -21.54
N LYS A 160 8.31 -19.46 -22.36
CA LYS A 160 9.00 -18.19 -22.62
C LYS A 160 7.95 -17.10 -22.88
N PRO A 161 8.06 -15.90 -22.29
CA PRO A 161 7.30 -14.77 -22.80
C PRO A 161 7.87 -14.44 -24.18
N THR A 162 7.07 -14.65 -25.22
CA THR A 162 7.32 -14.05 -26.53
C THR A 162 7.20 -12.54 -26.35
N ALA A 163 8.34 -11.85 -26.34
CA ALA A 163 8.40 -10.42 -26.51
C ALA A 163 7.66 -10.07 -27.80
N LYS A 164 6.49 -9.43 -27.70
CA LYS A 164 5.93 -8.67 -28.81
C LYS A 164 6.54 -7.28 -28.74
N THR A 165 7.71 -7.14 -29.37
CA THR A 165 8.24 -5.85 -29.76
C THR A 165 7.30 -5.28 -30.81
N LYS A 166 6.60 -4.20 -30.49
CA LYS A 166 6.20 -3.21 -31.51
C LYS A 166 6.85 -1.90 -31.10
N ALA A 167 8.02 -1.67 -31.70
CA ALA A 167 8.57 -0.34 -31.83
C ALA A 167 7.83 0.34 -32.98
N GLU A 168 7.24 1.50 -32.71
CA GLU A 168 7.06 2.56 -33.70
C GLU A 168 6.81 3.85 -32.92
N PHE A 169 7.89 4.60 -32.69
CA PHE A 169 7.83 6.01 -32.34
C PHE A 169 8.20 6.73 -33.64
N SER A 170 7.21 7.29 -34.32
CA SER A 170 7.42 8.23 -35.42
C SER A 170 7.03 9.61 -34.90
N ALA A 171 8.01 10.49 -34.81
CA ALA A 171 7.81 11.92 -34.57
C ALA A 171 7.86 12.64 -35.92
N PRO A 172 6.93 13.55 -36.24
CA PRO A 172 7.17 14.53 -37.27
C PRO A 172 7.80 15.80 -36.68
N GLN A 173 8.55 16.45 -37.58
CA GLN A 173 9.34 17.67 -37.43
C GLN A 173 8.51 18.89 -37.05
#